data_AF-A0A1U7DS32-F1
#
_entry.id   AF-A0A1U7DS32-F1
#
_cell.length_a   1.000
_cell.length_b   1.000
_cell.length_c   1.000
_cell.angle_alpha   90.00
_cell.angle_beta   90.00
_cell.angle_gamma   90.00
#
_symmetry.space_group_name_H-M   'P 1'
#
loop_
_entity.id
_entity.type
_entity.pdbx_description
1 polymer ?
#
loop_
_entity_poly.entity_id
_entity_poly.type
_entity_poly.pdbx_seq_one_letter_code
_entity_poly.pdbx_strand_id
1 'polypeptide(L)'
;MFGKKKNIPQIDKDQLELIENAQKRIKQKKRLYMHFVLFLLGAIFLIIANTVLGIGKGVQFFQIDWFVFAIFIWLFFLLYHTFNVFVTNKFLGKAWEQKQLEKLVAQQKIRIEKLKNELKKEAPIIAETEVYNEELAIKNKTSEITIIVAAAENDAIGKDNKLIWHLSDDLKRFKTLTNGHHIIMGRKTFESFPKPLPNRTHVVITRQPNYKAPEGVIVVNSLEAAIEASKADPQPFIIGGGQIYKQAIGIADKIELTRVHESFEADAFFPEIDPNIWEETSNIFHTKDAKHEHEFSFLTYVRK
;
A
#
# COMPACT_ATOMS: atom_id res chain seq x y z
N MET A 1 11.83 -42.06 -11.62
CA MET A 1 12.77 -42.46 -10.54
C MET A 1 13.10 -41.22 -9.72
N PHE A 2 12.53 -41.10 -8.52
CA PHE A 2 12.82 -39.98 -7.62
C PHE A 2 14.13 -40.25 -6.89
N GLY A 3 15.16 -39.45 -7.17
CA GLY A 3 16.44 -39.49 -6.48
C GLY A 3 16.24 -39.16 -5.00
N LYS A 4 16.45 -40.15 -4.12
CA LYS A 4 16.53 -39.94 -2.67
C LYS A 4 17.68 -38.96 -2.40
N LYS A 5 17.37 -37.69 -2.11
CA LYS A 5 18.34 -36.78 -1.49
C LYS A 5 18.78 -37.46 -0.18
N LYS A 6 20.05 -37.84 -0.11
CA LYS A 6 20.67 -38.32 1.14
C LYS A 6 20.45 -37.22 2.18
N ASN A 7 19.60 -37.48 3.17
CA ASN A 7 19.56 -36.70 4.40
C ASN A 7 20.94 -36.88 5.05
N ILE A 8 21.82 -35.91 4.85
CA ILE A 8 23.05 -35.80 5.64
C ILE A 8 22.56 -35.50 7.06
N PRO A 9 22.74 -36.41 8.03
CA PRO A 9 22.22 -36.20 9.37
C PRO A 9 22.87 -34.94 9.97
N GLN A 10 22.06 -34.03 10.51
CA GLN A 10 22.52 -32.86 11.28
C GLN A 10 23.59 -33.26 12.33
N ILE A 11 23.46 -34.49 12.85
CA ILE A 11 24.36 -35.18 13.79
C ILE A 11 25.83 -35.18 13.34
N ASP A 12 26.11 -35.27 12.04
CA ASP A 12 27.48 -35.34 11.51
C ASP A 12 28.20 -33.98 11.60
N LYS A 13 27.45 -32.88 11.37
CA LYS A 13 28.00 -31.52 11.53
C LYS A 13 28.30 -31.18 12.99
N ASP A 14 27.40 -31.56 13.89
CA ASP A 14 27.59 -31.31 15.32
C ASP A 14 28.80 -32.10 15.86
N GLN A 15 28.99 -33.35 15.39
CA GLN A 15 30.17 -34.15 15.72
C GLN A 15 31.47 -33.53 15.22
N LEU A 16 31.49 -33.00 13.98
CA LEU A 16 32.64 -32.29 13.43
C LEU A 16 32.98 -31.04 14.25
N GLU A 17 31.97 -30.24 14.63
CA GLU A 17 32.19 -29.05 15.46
C GLU A 17 32.75 -29.39 16.85
N LEU A 18 32.27 -30.47 17.47
CA LEU A 18 32.82 -30.96 18.74
C LEU A 18 34.30 -31.34 18.62
N ILE A 19 34.68 -32.04 17.55
CA ILE A 19 36.07 -32.44 17.28
C ILE A 19 36.94 -31.20 17.04
N GLU A 20 36.50 -30.26 16.21
CA GLU A 20 37.24 -29.03 15.96
C GLU A 20 37.45 -28.21 17.24
N ASN A 21 36.41 -28.11 18.08
CA ASN A 21 36.50 -27.41 19.35
C ASN A 21 37.50 -28.12 20.29
N ALA A 22 37.48 -29.45 20.37
CA ALA A 22 38.44 -30.22 21.15
C ALA A 22 39.88 -30.00 20.65
N GLN A 23 40.12 -30.03 19.34
CA GLN A 23 41.43 -29.76 18.75
C GLN A 23 41.93 -28.34 19.05
N LYS A 24 41.06 -27.33 18.94
CA LYS A 24 41.37 -25.94 19.31
C LYS A 24 41.77 -25.84 20.79
N ARG A 25 41.05 -26.54 21.69
CA ARG A 25 41.38 -26.59 23.12
C ARG A 25 42.73 -27.24 23.39
N ILE A 26 43.05 -28.34 22.71
CA ILE A 26 44.36 -29.00 22.82
C ILE A 26 45.47 -28.03 22.37
N LYS A 27 45.29 -27.33 21.25
CA LYS A 27 46.26 -26.36 20.73
C LYS A 27 46.48 -25.19 21.69
N GLN A 28 45.42 -24.65 22.30
CA GLN A 28 45.51 -23.59 23.31
C GLN A 28 46.33 -24.04 24.53
N LYS A 29 46.05 -25.24 25.07
CA LYS A 29 46.81 -25.78 26.20
C LYS A 29 48.28 -26.02 25.83
N LYS A 30 48.55 -26.57 24.64
CA LYS A 30 49.93 -26.78 24.16
C LYS A 30 50.70 -25.46 24.04
N ARG A 31 50.07 -24.39 23.55
CA ARG A 31 50.68 -23.05 23.49
C ARG A 31 51.03 -22.51 24.87
N LEU A 32 50.16 -22.70 25.86
CA LEU A 32 50.45 -22.32 27.23
C LEU A 32 51.66 -23.07 27.80
N TYR A 33 51.74 -24.39 27.60
CA TYR A 33 52.92 -25.16 28.04
C TYR A 33 54.21 -24.70 27.36
N MET A 34 54.16 -24.39 26.06
CA MET A 34 55.32 -23.84 25.35
C MET A 34 55.73 -22.47 25.91
N HIS A 35 54.76 -21.57 26.19
CA HIS A 35 55.04 -20.28 26.82
C HIS A 35 55.66 -20.45 28.21
N PHE A 36 55.16 -21.40 29.00
CA PHE A 36 55.74 -21.74 30.31
C PHE A 36 57.20 -22.22 30.19
N VAL A 37 57.50 -23.13 29.26
CA VAL A 37 58.89 -23.61 29.04
C VAL A 37 59.80 -22.48 28.58
N LEU A 38 59.35 -21.65 27.65
CA LEU A 38 60.13 -20.48 27.17
C LEU A 38 60.37 -19.47 28.29
N PHE A 39 59.40 -19.25 29.16
CA PHE A 39 59.56 -18.41 30.34
C PHE A 39 60.64 -18.96 31.28
N LEU A 40 60.66 -20.27 31.56
CA LEU A 40 61.70 -20.88 32.41
C LEU A 40 63.10 -20.71 31.81
N LEU A 41 63.27 -21.06 30.53
CA LEU A 41 64.55 -20.93 29.83
C LEU A 41 65.01 -19.47 29.75
N GLY A 42 64.07 -18.56 29.44
CA GLY A 42 64.33 -17.14 29.34
C GLY A 42 64.67 -16.49 30.68
N ALA A 43 64.01 -16.89 31.76
CA ALA A 43 64.32 -16.42 33.11
C ALA A 43 65.73 -16.85 33.53
N ILE A 44 66.10 -18.12 33.31
CA ILE A 44 67.46 -18.63 33.57
C ILE A 44 68.48 -17.85 32.75
N PHE A 45 68.22 -17.63 31.46
CA PHE A 45 69.09 -16.85 30.58
C PHE A 45 69.29 -15.41 31.07
N LEU A 46 68.22 -14.71 31.46
CA LEU A 46 68.30 -13.34 31.97
C LEU A 46 69.13 -13.25 33.26
N ILE A 47 68.99 -14.24 34.16
CA ILE A 47 69.80 -14.32 35.38
C ILE A 47 71.29 -14.50 35.04
N ILE A 48 71.63 -15.43 34.14
CA ILE A 48 73.02 -15.68 33.72
C ILE A 48 73.60 -14.45 33.00
N ALA A 49 72.83 -13.80 32.13
CA ALA A 49 73.25 -12.60 31.39
C ALA A 49 73.66 -11.46 32.33
N ASN A 50 72.88 -11.23 33.40
CA ASN A 50 73.22 -10.21 34.38
C ASN A 50 74.39 -10.64 35.30
N THR A 51 74.34 -11.85 35.86
CA THR A 51 75.30 -12.31 36.88
C THR A 51 76.68 -12.61 36.30
N VAL A 52 76.75 -13.41 35.24
CA VAL A 52 77.99 -13.92 34.64
C VAL A 52 78.54 -12.96 33.59
N LEU A 53 77.71 -12.55 32.63
CA LEU A 53 78.16 -11.72 31.51
C LEU A 53 78.20 -10.22 31.83
N GLY A 54 77.61 -9.81 32.96
CA GLY A 54 77.59 -8.43 33.40
C GLY A 54 76.70 -7.49 32.60
N ILE A 55 75.79 -8.04 31.80
CA ILE A 55 74.89 -7.26 30.95
C ILE A 55 73.91 -6.49 31.86
N GLY A 56 73.91 -5.17 31.75
CA GLY A 56 73.05 -4.30 32.56
C GLY A 56 73.45 -4.18 34.03
N LYS A 57 74.69 -4.56 34.40
CA LYS A 57 75.22 -4.34 35.76
C LYS A 57 75.15 -2.85 36.12
N GLY A 58 74.49 -2.54 37.23
CA GLY A 58 74.25 -1.17 37.72
C GLY A 58 72.91 -0.55 37.29
N VAL A 59 72.17 -1.17 36.37
CA VAL A 59 70.81 -0.73 36.01
C VAL A 59 69.81 -1.31 36.99
N GLN A 60 69.30 -0.46 37.87
CA GLN A 60 68.29 -0.82 38.86
C GLN A 60 67.05 0.04 38.70
N PHE A 61 65.89 -0.60 38.77
CA PHE A 61 64.59 0.07 38.82
C PHE A 61 64.01 -0.19 40.20
N PHE A 62 63.71 0.86 40.97
CA PHE A 62 63.18 0.74 42.33
C PHE A 62 64.05 -0.13 43.26
N GLN A 63 65.39 0.01 43.18
CA GLN A 63 66.36 -0.80 43.94
C GLN A 63 66.34 -2.31 43.60
N ILE A 64 65.66 -2.69 42.52
CA ILE A 64 65.60 -4.06 42.01
C ILE A 64 66.38 -4.12 40.71
N ASP A 65 67.18 -5.17 40.53
CA ASP A 65 67.93 -5.38 39.30
C ASP A 65 66.98 -5.53 38.08
N TRP A 66 67.37 -4.93 36.95
CA TRP A 66 66.54 -4.87 35.74
C TRP A 66 65.99 -6.23 35.28
N PHE A 67 66.76 -7.31 35.43
CA PHE A 67 66.37 -8.65 34.99
C PHE A 67 65.22 -9.23 35.82
N VAL A 68 65.12 -8.88 37.10
CA VAL A 68 64.03 -9.30 37.99
C VAL A 68 62.72 -8.66 37.55
N PHE A 69 62.74 -7.37 37.21
CA PHE A 69 61.57 -6.67 36.68
C PHE A 69 61.12 -7.25 35.32
N ALA A 70 62.06 -7.58 34.44
CA ALA A 70 61.77 -8.26 33.18
C ALA A 70 61.11 -9.64 33.38
N ILE A 71 61.58 -10.42 34.36
CA ILE A 71 60.97 -11.70 34.73
C ILE A 71 59.55 -11.49 35.27
N PHE A 72 59.32 -10.49 36.12
CA PHE A 72 57.97 -10.19 36.64
C PHE A 72 56.97 -9.80 35.55
N ILE A 73 57.38 -8.95 34.61
CA ILE A 73 56.53 -8.59 33.45
C ILE A 73 56.20 -9.84 32.65
N TRP A 74 57.19 -10.69 32.37
CA TRP A 74 56.95 -11.90 31.59
C TRP A 74 56.06 -12.91 32.34
N LEU A 75 56.23 -13.02 33.66
CA LEU A 75 55.38 -13.82 34.54
C LEU A 75 53.93 -13.33 34.51
N PHE A 76 53.70 -12.02 34.51
CA PHE A 76 52.36 -11.45 34.39
C PHE A 76 51.65 -11.89 33.11
N PHE A 77 52.35 -11.84 31.96
CA PHE A 77 51.80 -12.33 30.69
C PHE A 77 51.50 -13.83 30.71
N LEU A 78 52.33 -14.63 31.39
CA LEU A 78 52.12 -16.06 31.55
C LEU A 78 50.88 -16.37 32.43
N LEU A 79 50.70 -15.62 33.52
CA LEU A 79 49.52 -15.72 34.38
C LEU A 79 48.24 -15.31 33.64
N TYR A 80 48.28 -14.21 32.88
CA TYR A 80 47.17 -13.79 32.03
C TYR A 80 46.82 -14.87 30.99
N HIS A 81 47.82 -15.44 30.32
CA HIS A 81 47.61 -16.51 29.34
C HIS A 81 46.99 -17.77 30.00
N THR A 82 47.46 -18.12 31.20
CA THR A 82 46.91 -19.21 32.02
C THR A 82 45.44 -18.98 32.35
N PHE A 83 45.11 -17.79 32.85
CA PHE A 83 43.74 -17.40 33.18
C PHE A 83 42.81 -17.47 31.97
N ASN A 84 43.26 -16.93 30.82
CA ASN A 84 42.47 -16.96 29.59
C ASN A 84 42.17 -18.40 29.11
N VAL A 85 43.16 -19.30 29.15
CA VAL A 85 42.99 -20.68 28.68
C VAL A 85 42.10 -21.51 29.61
N PHE A 86 42.23 -21.35 30.93
CA PHE A 86 41.53 -22.19 31.92
C PHE A 86 40.24 -21.62 32.47
N VAL A 87 40.13 -20.29 32.59
CA VAL A 87 38.95 -19.62 33.18
C VAL A 87 38.04 -19.09 32.07
N THR A 88 38.51 -18.15 31.26
CA THR A 88 37.68 -17.47 30.24
C THR A 88 37.05 -18.45 29.25
N ASN A 89 37.86 -19.33 28.66
CA ASN A 89 37.36 -20.31 27.69
C ASN A 89 36.52 -21.45 28.29
N LYS A 90 36.59 -21.67 29.62
CA LYS A 90 35.75 -22.65 30.31
C LYS A 90 34.35 -22.09 30.58
N PHE A 91 34.25 -20.79 30.84
CA PHE A 91 32.99 -20.14 31.22
C PHE A 91 32.26 -19.46 30.04
N LEU A 92 32.99 -18.88 29.08
CA LEU A 92 32.48 -18.16 27.91
C LEU A 92 32.95 -18.80 26.60
N GLY A 93 33.11 -20.12 26.58
CA GLY A 93 33.46 -20.85 25.36
C GLY A 93 32.26 -21.06 24.43
N LYS A 94 32.53 -21.49 23.20
CA LYS A 94 31.51 -21.77 22.17
C LYS A 94 30.36 -22.68 22.63
N ALA A 95 30.63 -23.66 23.48
CA ALA A 95 29.59 -24.56 24.00
C ALA A 95 28.55 -23.81 24.86
N TRP A 96 28.98 -22.80 25.62
CA TRP A 96 28.06 -21.96 26.38
C TRP A 96 27.24 -21.06 25.44
N GLU A 97 27.88 -20.47 24.43
CA GLU A 97 27.20 -19.66 23.40
C GLU A 97 26.11 -20.46 22.67
N GLN A 98 26.43 -21.68 22.23
CA GLN A 98 25.50 -22.56 21.53
C GLN A 98 24.29 -22.92 22.41
N LYS A 99 24.51 -23.21 23.69
CA LYS A 99 23.44 -23.48 24.65
C LYS A 99 22.53 -22.27 24.85
N GLN A 100 23.07 -21.05 24.87
CA GLN A 100 22.25 -19.84 24.94
C GLN A 100 21.47 -19.62 23.64
N LEU A 101 22.10 -19.83 22.48
CA LEU A 101 21.45 -19.71 21.18
C LEU A 101 20.27 -20.68 21.05
N GLU A 102 20.46 -21.95 21.39
CA GLU A 102 19.40 -22.97 21.38
C GLU A 102 18.23 -22.57 22.26
N LYS A 103 18.50 -22.05 23.46
CA LYS A 103 17.47 -21.55 24.38
C LYS A 103 16.66 -20.42 23.76
N LEU A 104 17.32 -19.45 23.13
CA LEU A 104 16.65 -18.31 22.48
C LEU A 104 15.82 -18.74 21.26
N VAL A 105 16.37 -19.63 20.42
CA VAL A 105 15.66 -20.18 19.26
C VAL A 105 14.43 -20.97 19.69
N ALA A 106 14.52 -21.75 20.77
CA ALA A 106 13.37 -22.47 21.31
C ALA A 106 12.26 -21.52 21.78
N GLN A 107 12.61 -20.44 22.47
CA GLN A 107 11.65 -19.41 22.88
C GLN A 107 10.98 -18.72 21.68
N GLN A 108 11.76 -18.38 20.65
CA GLN A 108 11.22 -17.79 19.42
C GLN A 108 10.26 -18.74 18.69
N LYS A 109 10.58 -20.04 18.61
CA LYS A 109 9.68 -21.04 18.01
C LYS A 109 8.33 -21.10 18.71
N ILE A 110 8.32 -21.13 20.04
CA ILE A 110 7.09 -21.10 20.85
C ILE A 110 6.27 -19.83 20.55
N ARG A 111 6.94 -18.67 20.48
CA ARG A 111 6.27 -17.40 20.16
C ARG A 111 5.65 -17.43 18.76
N ILE A 112 6.38 -17.96 17.77
CA ILE A 112 5.89 -18.09 16.38
C ILE A 112 4.68 -19.02 16.32
N GLU A 113 4.69 -20.17 17.01
CA GLU A 113 3.53 -21.06 17.06
C GLU A 113 2.31 -20.39 17.70
N LYS A 114 2.51 -19.64 18.79
CA LYS A 114 1.42 -18.89 19.43
C LYS A 114 0.79 -17.89 18.45
N LEU A 115 1.60 -17.08 17.78
CA LEU A 115 1.13 -16.11 16.79
C LEU A 115 0.40 -16.79 15.62
N LYS A 116 0.92 -17.92 15.13
CA LYS A 116 0.23 -18.69 14.07
C LYS A 116 -1.16 -19.19 14.52
N ASN A 117 -1.29 -19.62 15.77
CA ASN A 117 -2.57 -20.08 16.31
C ASN A 117 -3.55 -18.93 16.55
N GLU A 118 -3.09 -17.76 16.97
CA GLU A 118 -3.89 -16.53 17.06
C GLU A 118 -4.41 -16.13 15.66
N LEU A 119 -3.52 -16.06 14.67
CA LEU A 119 -3.90 -15.75 13.29
C LEU A 119 -4.92 -16.75 12.71
N LYS A 120 -4.79 -18.06 12.99
CA LYS A 120 -5.78 -19.06 12.55
C LYS A 120 -7.17 -18.84 13.14
N LYS A 121 -7.28 -18.24 14.32
CA LYS A 121 -8.55 -17.92 14.98
C LYS A 121 -9.15 -16.61 14.47
N GLU A 122 -8.29 -15.63 14.20
CA GLU A 122 -8.72 -14.29 13.75
C GLU A 122 -9.08 -14.26 12.26
N ALA A 123 -8.37 -15.01 11.41
CA ALA A 123 -8.60 -15.07 9.97
C ALA A 123 -10.07 -15.32 9.56
N PRO A 124 -10.81 -16.31 10.11
CA PRO A 124 -12.21 -16.51 9.75
C PRO A 124 -13.11 -15.34 10.18
N ILE A 125 -12.84 -14.73 11.33
CA ILE A 125 -13.61 -13.58 11.84
C ILE A 125 -13.43 -12.38 10.93
N ILE A 126 -12.19 -12.12 10.48
CA ILE A 126 -11.88 -11.04 9.55
C ILE A 126 -12.59 -11.29 8.22
N ALA A 127 -12.50 -12.51 7.67
CA ALA A 127 -13.17 -12.87 6.42
C ALA A 127 -14.70 -12.74 6.51
N GLU A 128 -15.32 -13.22 7.60
CA GLU A 128 -16.76 -13.07 7.83
C GLU A 128 -17.17 -11.60 7.96
N THR A 129 -16.35 -10.79 8.65
CA THR A 129 -16.59 -9.35 8.81
C THR A 129 -16.47 -8.61 7.48
N GLU A 130 -15.47 -8.94 6.65
CA GLU A 130 -15.29 -8.36 5.32
C GLU A 130 -16.47 -8.70 4.40
N VAL A 131 -16.89 -9.97 4.36
CA VAL A 131 -18.05 -10.42 3.57
C VAL A 131 -19.33 -9.73 4.04
N TYR A 132 -19.57 -9.66 5.35
CA TYR A 132 -20.73 -8.97 5.90
C TYR A 132 -20.75 -7.46 5.57
N ASN A 133 -19.59 -6.79 5.62
CA ASN A 133 -19.47 -5.40 5.25
C ASN A 133 -19.67 -5.17 3.74
N GLU A 134 -19.18 -6.08 2.89
CA GLU A 134 -19.39 -6.04 1.44
C GLU A 134 -20.86 -6.26 1.08
N GLU A 135 -21.54 -7.21 1.73
CA GLU A 135 -22.99 -7.42 1.59
C GLU A 135 -23.79 -6.20 2.05
N LEU A 136 -23.41 -5.56 3.15
CA LEU A 136 -24.00 -4.29 3.61
C LEU A 136 -23.77 -3.16 2.60
N ALA A 137 -22.58 -3.04 2.04
CA ALA A 137 -22.27 -2.03 1.03
C ALA A 137 -23.09 -2.24 -0.25
N ILE A 138 -23.30 -3.48 -0.68
CA ILE A 138 -24.15 -3.84 -1.82
C ILE A 138 -25.62 -3.55 -1.50
N LYS A 139 -26.08 -3.91 -0.30
CA LYS A 139 -27.48 -3.73 0.13
C LYS A 139 -27.86 -2.26 0.39
N ASN A 140 -26.89 -1.45 0.79
CA ASN A 140 -27.05 -0.01 1.03
C ASN A 140 -26.63 0.85 -0.17
N LYS A 141 -26.33 0.26 -1.33
CA LYS A 141 -26.03 1.01 -2.55
C LYS A 141 -27.32 1.60 -3.11
N THR A 142 -27.81 2.65 -2.48
CA THR A 142 -28.79 3.55 -3.10
C THR A 142 -28.10 4.19 -4.30
N SER A 143 -28.63 4.00 -5.50
CA SER A 143 -28.13 4.62 -6.72
C SER A 143 -28.10 6.15 -6.55
N GLU A 144 -26.93 6.77 -6.66
CA GLU A 144 -26.78 8.24 -6.65
C GLU A 144 -27.26 8.79 -8.01
N ILE A 145 -28.47 9.33 -8.06
CA ILE A 145 -29.06 9.83 -9.30
C ILE A 145 -28.40 11.16 -9.64
N THR A 146 -27.64 11.20 -10.74
CA THR A 146 -26.90 12.39 -11.15
C THR A 146 -27.53 13.04 -12.38
N ILE A 147 -27.84 14.32 -12.33
CA ILE A 147 -28.17 15.10 -13.53
C ILE A 147 -26.86 15.58 -14.16
N ILE A 148 -26.72 15.45 -15.48
CA ILE A 148 -25.60 16.06 -16.21
C ILE A 148 -26.13 16.89 -17.36
N VAL A 149 -25.73 18.16 -17.42
CA VAL A 149 -26.32 19.14 -18.35
C VAL A 149 -25.31 20.23 -18.70
N ALA A 150 -25.37 20.73 -19.94
CA ALA A 150 -24.76 22.00 -20.33
C ALA A 150 -25.87 23.03 -20.53
N ALA A 151 -25.78 24.16 -19.83
CA ALA A 151 -26.78 25.24 -19.88
C ALA A 151 -26.11 26.61 -19.98
N ALA A 152 -26.74 27.49 -20.74
CA ALA A 152 -26.37 28.89 -20.91
C ALA A 152 -26.60 29.71 -19.63
N GLU A 153 -26.15 30.95 -19.57
CA GLU A 153 -26.38 31.83 -18.41
C GLU A 153 -27.89 32.02 -18.11
N ASN A 154 -28.73 32.00 -19.15
CA ASN A 154 -30.18 32.07 -19.06
C ASN A 154 -30.88 30.69 -19.00
N ASP A 155 -30.16 29.65 -18.55
CA ASP A 155 -30.61 28.24 -18.46
C ASP A 155 -31.03 27.59 -19.80
N ALA A 156 -30.77 28.22 -20.95
CA ALA A 156 -31.00 27.63 -22.25
C ALA A 156 -30.16 26.36 -22.44
N ILE A 157 -30.75 25.28 -22.98
CA ILE A 157 -30.05 23.99 -23.21
C ILE A 157 -30.14 23.47 -24.65
N GLY A 158 -31.04 24.01 -25.46
CA GLY A 158 -31.25 23.53 -26.82
C GLY A 158 -32.27 24.36 -27.61
N LYS A 159 -32.16 24.30 -28.93
CA LYS A 159 -33.12 24.88 -29.89
C LYS A 159 -33.32 23.91 -31.05
N ASP A 160 -34.55 23.69 -31.47
CA ASP A 160 -34.89 22.82 -32.61
C ASP A 160 -34.33 21.37 -32.48
N ASN A 161 -34.30 20.85 -31.25
CA ASN A 161 -33.70 19.55 -30.87
C ASN A 161 -32.18 19.43 -31.15
N LYS A 162 -31.48 20.56 -31.26
CA LYS A 162 -30.01 20.62 -31.41
C LYS A 162 -29.38 21.35 -30.24
N LEU A 163 -28.11 21.04 -30.00
CA LEU A 163 -27.25 21.83 -29.12
C LEU A 163 -26.99 23.19 -29.77
N ILE A 164 -26.98 24.23 -28.94
CA ILE A 164 -26.81 25.63 -29.37
C ILE A 164 -25.34 25.93 -29.68
N TRP A 165 -24.42 25.23 -29.00
CA TRP A 165 -22.98 25.40 -29.11
C TRP A 165 -22.27 24.05 -29.26
N HIS A 166 -20.98 24.11 -29.61
CA HIS A 166 -20.10 22.96 -29.63
C HIS A 166 -18.91 23.19 -28.68
N LEU A 167 -18.92 22.54 -27.53
CA LEU A 167 -17.85 22.62 -26.54
C LEU A 167 -17.13 21.28 -26.43
N SER A 168 -15.94 21.18 -27.02
CA SER A 168 -15.23 19.90 -27.15
C SER A 168 -14.86 19.29 -25.79
N ASP A 169 -14.53 20.12 -24.80
CA ASP A 169 -14.18 19.66 -23.45
C ASP A 169 -15.41 19.25 -22.63
N ASP A 170 -16.56 19.88 -22.83
CA ASP A 170 -17.84 19.43 -22.27
C ASP A 170 -18.21 18.04 -22.78
N LEU A 171 -18.09 17.80 -24.09
CA LEU A 171 -18.36 16.48 -24.68
C LEU A 171 -17.41 15.40 -24.14
N LYS A 172 -16.14 15.75 -23.87
CA LYS A 172 -15.20 14.84 -23.21
C LYS A 172 -15.60 14.57 -21.77
N ARG A 173 -15.97 15.61 -21.01
CA ARG A 173 -16.45 15.49 -19.63
C ARG A 173 -17.69 14.60 -19.56
N PHE A 174 -18.69 14.86 -20.40
CA PHE A 174 -19.89 14.03 -20.53
C PHE A 174 -19.54 12.57 -20.83
N LYS A 175 -18.66 12.32 -21.80
CA LYS A 175 -18.21 10.96 -22.13
C LYS A 175 -17.53 10.29 -20.93
N THR A 176 -16.63 10.99 -20.25
CA THR A 176 -15.87 10.44 -19.12
C THR A 176 -16.79 10.10 -17.95
N LEU A 177 -17.70 11.00 -17.58
CA LEU A 177 -18.60 10.82 -16.43
C LEU A 177 -19.65 9.72 -16.69
N THR A 178 -20.20 9.65 -17.90
CA THR A 178 -21.30 8.72 -18.21
C THR A 178 -20.84 7.33 -18.67
N ASN A 179 -19.54 7.11 -18.89
CA ASN A 179 -19.04 5.85 -19.44
C ASN A 179 -19.24 4.68 -18.47
N GLY A 180 -19.88 3.60 -18.94
CA GLY A 180 -20.22 2.44 -18.12
C GLY A 180 -21.55 2.57 -17.37
N HIS A 181 -22.22 3.72 -17.48
CA HIS A 181 -23.45 4.02 -16.75
C HIS A 181 -24.69 4.05 -17.65
N HIS A 182 -25.86 4.01 -17.01
CA HIS A 182 -27.17 4.20 -17.61
C HIS A 182 -27.39 5.69 -17.82
N ILE A 183 -27.83 6.05 -19.03
CA ILE A 183 -28.18 7.42 -19.39
C ILE A 183 -29.67 7.50 -19.69
N ILE A 184 -30.38 8.21 -18.82
CA ILE A 184 -31.82 8.40 -18.84
C ILE A 184 -32.14 9.67 -19.60
N MET A 185 -32.99 9.55 -20.63
CA MET A 185 -33.36 10.67 -21.48
C MET A 185 -34.78 10.58 -22.03
N GLY A 186 -35.32 11.70 -22.47
CA GLY A 186 -36.57 11.74 -23.23
C GLY A 186 -36.37 11.37 -24.70
N ARG A 187 -37.44 10.89 -25.35
CA ARG A 187 -37.45 10.51 -26.79
C ARG A 187 -36.76 11.52 -27.71
N LYS A 188 -37.08 12.81 -27.61
CA LYS A 188 -36.53 13.86 -28.49
C LYS A 188 -35.02 14.01 -28.35
N THR A 189 -34.49 13.87 -27.13
CA THR A 189 -33.04 13.87 -26.87
C THR A 189 -32.39 12.62 -27.44
N PHE A 190 -33.04 11.46 -27.34
CA PHE A 190 -32.53 10.24 -27.95
C PHE A 190 -32.43 10.35 -29.48
N GLU A 191 -33.46 10.94 -30.12
CA GLU A 191 -33.53 11.13 -31.57
C GLU A 191 -32.52 12.14 -32.13
N SER A 192 -31.90 12.98 -31.28
CA SER A 192 -30.84 13.89 -31.73
C SER A 192 -29.49 13.19 -31.87
N PHE A 193 -29.31 12.00 -31.28
CA PHE A 193 -28.10 11.22 -31.47
C PHE A 193 -28.11 10.52 -32.83
N PRO A 194 -27.01 10.58 -33.61
CA PRO A 194 -26.93 9.86 -34.88
C PRO A 194 -26.90 8.33 -34.68
N LYS A 195 -26.44 7.88 -33.51
CA LYS A 195 -26.42 6.48 -33.08
C LYS A 195 -26.30 6.40 -31.56
N PRO A 196 -26.70 5.27 -30.93
CA PRO A 196 -26.44 5.02 -29.52
C PRO A 196 -24.95 5.17 -29.19
N LEU A 197 -24.70 5.74 -28.02
CA LEU A 197 -23.39 6.01 -27.52
C LEU A 197 -22.76 4.70 -26.99
N PRO A 198 -21.50 4.38 -27.37
CA PRO A 198 -20.88 3.14 -26.92
C PRO A 198 -20.66 3.14 -25.41
N ASN A 199 -20.65 1.93 -24.83
CA ASN A 199 -20.43 1.64 -23.41
C ASN A 199 -21.39 2.36 -22.46
N ARG A 200 -22.62 2.65 -22.91
CA ARG A 200 -23.67 3.30 -22.13
C ARG A 200 -25.00 2.62 -22.39
N THR A 201 -25.73 2.33 -21.33
CA THR A 201 -27.09 1.79 -21.44
C THR A 201 -28.05 2.96 -21.62
N HIS A 202 -28.71 3.05 -22.77
CA HIS A 202 -29.69 4.10 -23.01
C HIS A 202 -31.04 3.71 -22.41
N VAL A 203 -31.61 4.61 -21.60
CA VAL A 203 -32.98 4.47 -21.04
C VAL A 203 -33.82 5.63 -21.57
N VAL A 204 -34.75 5.32 -22.47
CA VAL A 204 -35.54 6.31 -23.21
C VAL A 204 -36.96 6.36 -22.68
N ILE A 205 -37.36 7.52 -22.18
CA ILE A 205 -38.71 7.80 -21.69
C ILE A 205 -39.58 8.31 -22.84
N THR A 206 -40.67 7.59 -23.12
CA THR A 206 -41.65 7.97 -24.15
C THR A 206 -43.07 7.54 -23.77
N ARG A 207 -44.04 8.38 -24.11
CA ARG A 207 -45.48 8.04 -24.04
C ARG A 207 -46.01 7.44 -25.35
N GLN A 208 -45.19 7.41 -26.39
CA GLN A 208 -45.59 6.88 -27.69
C GLN A 208 -45.70 5.36 -27.59
N PRO A 209 -46.89 4.77 -27.83
CA PRO A 209 -47.03 3.33 -27.84
C PRO A 209 -46.23 2.74 -29.00
N ASN A 210 -45.64 1.56 -28.79
CA ASN A 210 -44.87 0.81 -29.79
C ASN A 210 -43.70 1.59 -30.42
N TYR A 211 -43.08 2.52 -29.66
CA TYR A 211 -41.87 3.19 -30.11
C TYR A 211 -40.74 2.17 -30.36
N LYS A 212 -40.18 2.18 -31.56
CA LYS A 212 -39.09 1.29 -31.95
C LYS A 212 -37.76 1.96 -31.69
N ALA A 213 -37.00 1.43 -30.73
CA ALA A 213 -35.62 1.82 -30.50
C ALA A 213 -34.65 0.75 -31.04
N PRO A 214 -33.39 1.11 -31.34
CA PRO A 214 -32.34 0.15 -31.65
C PRO A 214 -32.13 -0.89 -30.53
N GLU A 215 -31.49 -2.01 -30.88
CA GLU A 215 -31.12 -3.03 -29.90
C GLU A 215 -30.21 -2.45 -28.79
N GLY A 216 -30.41 -2.90 -27.55
CA GLY A 216 -29.68 -2.41 -26.37
C GLY A 216 -30.22 -1.11 -25.76
N VAL A 217 -31.28 -0.53 -26.32
CA VAL A 217 -31.97 0.63 -25.74
C VAL A 217 -33.19 0.17 -24.94
N ILE A 218 -33.25 0.57 -23.67
CA ILE A 218 -34.39 0.31 -22.79
C ILE A 218 -35.41 1.42 -23.01
N VAL A 219 -36.66 1.05 -23.31
CA VAL A 219 -37.76 2.00 -23.50
C VAL A 219 -38.74 1.87 -22.35
N VAL A 220 -39.04 2.99 -21.70
CA VAL A 220 -39.96 3.07 -20.54
C VAL A 220 -40.94 4.24 -20.72
N ASN A 221 -42.00 4.27 -19.90
CA ASN A 221 -43.08 5.25 -20.02
C ASN A 221 -43.09 6.35 -18.94
N SER A 222 -42.23 6.27 -17.93
CA SER A 222 -42.12 7.26 -16.85
C SER A 222 -40.69 7.38 -16.32
N LEU A 223 -40.43 8.43 -15.52
CA LEU A 223 -39.14 8.64 -14.87
C LEU A 223 -38.88 7.58 -13.79
N GLU A 224 -39.90 7.20 -13.04
CA GLU A 224 -39.83 6.17 -12.00
C GLU A 224 -39.45 4.82 -12.61
N ALA A 225 -40.06 4.46 -13.75
CA ALA A 225 -39.71 3.26 -14.48
C ALA A 225 -38.28 3.31 -15.04
N ALA A 226 -37.78 4.50 -15.42
CA ALA A 226 -36.40 4.68 -15.88
C ALA A 226 -35.39 4.47 -14.74
N ILE A 227 -35.70 4.97 -13.55
CA ILE A 227 -34.88 4.81 -12.35
C ILE A 227 -34.86 3.34 -11.94
N GLU A 228 -36.01 2.67 -11.89
CA GLU A 228 -36.10 1.24 -11.56
C GLU A 228 -35.31 0.38 -12.56
N ALA A 229 -35.42 0.70 -13.86
CA ALA A 229 -34.63 0.03 -14.90
C ALA A 229 -33.11 0.26 -14.75
N SER A 230 -32.72 1.32 -14.04
CA SER A 230 -31.32 1.71 -13.81
C SER A 230 -30.83 1.38 -12.40
N LYS A 231 -31.61 0.68 -11.56
CA LYS A 231 -31.27 0.45 -10.14
C LYS A 231 -29.99 -0.35 -9.88
N ALA A 232 -29.57 -1.14 -10.87
CA ALA A 232 -28.33 -1.90 -10.78
C ALA A 232 -27.09 -1.01 -11.00
N ASP A 233 -27.32 0.21 -11.49
CA ASP A 233 -26.27 1.20 -11.67
C ASP A 233 -25.99 1.96 -10.36
N PRO A 234 -24.74 2.01 -9.87
CA PRO A 234 -24.34 2.93 -8.80
C PRO A 234 -24.78 4.38 -8.99
N GLN A 235 -24.75 4.85 -10.24
CA GLN A 235 -24.80 6.27 -10.57
C GLN A 235 -25.43 6.47 -11.95
N PRO A 236 -26.76 6.29 -12.08
CA PRO A 236 -27.45 6.58 -13.32
C PRO A 236 -27.45 8.10 -13.59
N PHE A 237 -27.29 8.46 -14.87
CA PHE A 237 -27.23 9.85 -15.31
C PHE A 237 -28.50 10.27 -16.02
N ILE A 238 -29.12 11.36 -15.58
CA ILE A 238 -30.23 12.01 -16.28
C ILE A 238 -29.65 13.08 -17.20
N ILE A 239 -29.86 12.90 -18.50
CA ILE A 239 -29.26 13.74 -19.56
C ILE A 239 -30.30 14.58 -20.33
N GLY A 240 -31.50 14.69 -19.77
CA GLY A 240 -32.56 15.59 -20.25
C GLY A 240 -33.54 14.95 -21.25
N GLY A 241 -34.24 15.72 -22.08
CA GLY A 241 -34.24 17.18 -22.19
C GLY A 241 -35.04 17.88 -21.10
N GLY A 242 -35.42 19.14 -21.35
CA GLY A 242 -36.01 20.04 -20.33
C GLY A 242 -37.18 19.45 -19.53
N GLN A 243 -38.09 18.68 -20.14
CA GLN A 243 -39.19 18.03 -19.42
C GLN A 243 -38.72 16.92 -18.46
N ILE A 244 -37.67 16.20 -18.82
CA ILE A 244 -37.09 15.16 -17.95
C ILE A 244 -36.34 15.83 -16.81
N TYR A 245 -35.55 16.88 -17.09
CA TYR A 245 -34.88 17.64 -16.03
C TYR A 245 -35.87 18.21 -15.00
N LYS A 246 -37.01 18.78 -15.45
CA LYS A 246 -38.05 19.29 -14.55
C LYS A 246 -38.62 18.23 -13.60
N GLN A 247 -38.77 16.99 -14.05
CA GLN A 247 -39.24 15.89 -13.22
C GLN A 247 -38.11 15.35 -12.31
N ALA A 248 -36.88 15.36 -12.80
CA ALA A 248 -35.71 14.78 -12.15
C ALA A 248 -35.10 15.66 -11.05
N ILE A 249 -35.17 16.98 -11.18
CA ILE A 249 -34.49 17.92 -10.26
C ILE A 249 -34.96 17.77 -8.80
N GLY A 250 -36.18 17.27 -8.58
CA GLY A 250 -36.72 17.02 -7.25
C GLY A 250 -36.21 15.75 -6.57
N ILE A 251 -35.63 14.81 -7.33
CA ILE A 251 -35.23 13.48 -6.85
C ILE A 251 -33.76 13.15 -7.10
N ALA A 252 -33.03 13.95 -7.88
CA ALA A 252 -31.61 13.76 -8.12
C ALA A 252 -30.78 14.09 -6.87
N ASP A 253 -29.67 13.40 -6.66
CA ASP A 253 -28.76 13.62 -5.54
C ASP A 253 -27.64 14.62 -5.90
N LYS A 254 -27.31 14.69 -7.20
CA LYS A 254 -26.18 15.45 -7.72
C LYS A 254 -26.48 16.11 -9.06
N ILE A 255 -25.87 17.26 -9.33
CA ILE A 255 -25.88 17.93 -10.64
C ILE A 255 -24.43 18.19 -11.08
N GLU A 256 -24.08 17.66 -12.25
CA GLU A 256 -22.85 17.97 -12.98
C GLU A 256 -23.20 18.96 -14.10
N LEU A 257 -23.06 20.26 -13.82
CA LEU A 257 -23.45 21.35 -14.73
C LEU A 257 -22.23 21.88 -15.49
N THR A 258 -22.38 22.10 -16.79
CA THR A 258 -21.50 22.97 -17.57
C THR A 258 -22.24 24.29 -17.82
N ARG A 259 -21.86 25.36 -17.12
CA ARG A 259 -22.45 26.70 -17.28
C ARG A 259 -21.71 27.46 -18.36
N VAL A 260 -22.38 27.75 -19.48
CA VAL A 260 -21.82 28.58 -20.56
C VAL A 260 -22.17 30.04 -20.28
N HIS A 261 -21.15 30.90 -20.19
CA HIS A 261 -21.30 32.31 -19.77
C HIS A 261 -21.74 33.22 -20.91
N GLU A 262 -22.83 32.83 -21.56
CA GLU A 262 -23.51 33.58 -22.60
C GLU A 262 -25.00 33.22 -22.60
N SER A 263 -25.86 34.11 -23.09
CA SER A 263 -27.30 33.86 -23.18
C SER A 263 -27.69 33.58 -24.61
N PHE A 264 -28.57 32.60 -24.81
CA PHE A 264 -28.99 32.18 -26.15
C PHE A 264 -30.51 32.08 -26.25
N GLU A 265 -31.04 32.23 -27.45
CA GLU A 265 -32.43 31.85 -27.74
C GLU A 265 -32.59 30.33 -27.73
N ALA A 266 -33.61 29.83 -27.05
CA ALA A 266 -33.86 28.40 -26.90
C ALA A 266 -35.35 28.08 -26.77
N ASP A 267 -35.70 26.82 -27.08
CA ASP A 267 -37.03 26.25 -26.86
C ASP A 267 -37.05 25.29 -25.65
N ALA A 268 -35.86 24.95 -25.14
CA ALA A 268 -35.67 24.10 -23.99
C ALA A 268 -34.75 24.77 -22.97
N PHE A 269 -35.17 24.72 -21.71
CA PHE A 269 -34.47 25.32 -20.57
C PHE A 269 -34.27 24.29 -19.45
N PHE A 270 -33.16 24.44 -18.73
CA PHE A 270 -32.92 23.75 -17.47
C PHE A 270 -33.77 24.38 -16.35
N PRO A 271 -34.22 23.62 -15.33
CA PRO A 271 -34.88 24.19 -14.16
C PRO A 271 -33.94 25.06 -13.33
N GLU A 272 -34.49 26.05 -12.63
CA GLU A 272 -33.76 26.86 -11.66
C GLU A 272 -33.16 25.99 -10.55
N ILE A 273 -31.89 26.24 -10.20
CA ILE A 273 -31.20 25.57 -9.10
C ILE A 273 -31.40 26.39 -7.83
N ASP A 274 -32.32 25.95 -6.97
CA ASP A 274 -32.59 26.61 -5.69
C ASP A 274 -31.40 26.45 -4.71
N PRO A 275 -30.73 27.55 -4.29
CA PRO A 275 -29.59 27.48 -3.36
C PRO A 275 -29.97 27.00 -1.95
N ASN A 276 -31.27 26.93 -1.61
CA ASN A 276 -31.72 26.31 -0.37
C ASN A 276 -31.71 24.78 -0.42
N ILE A 277 -31.80 24.20 -1.62
CA ILE A 277 -31.82 22.74 -1.85
C ILE A 277 -30.44 22.23 -2.28
N TRP A 278 -29.71 23.04 -3.04
CA TRP A 278 -28.44 22.65 -3.66
C TRP A 278 -27.26 23.42 -3.09
N GLU A 279 -26.13 22.74 -2.93
CA GLU A 279 -24.85 23.32 -2.53
C GLU A 279 -23.83 23.12 -3.65
N GLU A 280 -23.16 24.20 -4.06
CA GLU A 280 -22.04 24.14 -5.00
C GLU A 280 -20.79 23.60 -4.29
N THR A 281 -20.28 22.46 -4.73
CA THR A 281 -19.10 21.81 -4.13
C THR A 281 -17.85 21.88 -5.02
N SER A 282 -18.00 22.24 -6.29
CA SER A 282 -16.87 22.39 -7.23
C SER A 282 -17.19 23.40 -8.31
N ASN A 283 -16.17 24.16 -8.71
CA ASN A 283 -16.24 25.17 -9.75
C ASN A 283 -14.89 25.29 -10.46
N ILE A 284 -14.86 24.98 -11.76
CA ILE A 284 -13.66 25.05 -12.60
C ILE A 284 -13.99 25.91 -13.81
N PHE A 285 -13.40 27.11 -13.85
CA PHE A 285 -13.59 28.08 -14.93
C PHE A 285 -12.68 27.79 -16.14
N HIS A 286 -13.24 27.90 -17.34
CA HIS A 286 -12.55 27.77 -18.63
C HIS A 286 -12.72 29.06 -19.44
N THR A 287 -11.60 29.72 -19.75
CA THR A 287 -11.55 30.87 -20.66
C THR A 287 -11.71 30.44 -22.12
N LYS A 288 -12.09 31.37 -23.00
CA LYS A 288 -12.06 31.15 -24.45
C LYS A 288 -10.67 30.74 -24.93
N ASP A 289 -10.63 29.84 -25.89
CA ASP A 289 -9.40 29.41 -26.55
C ASP A 289 -9.68 29.05 -28.02
N ALA A 290 -8.67 28.54 -28.72
CA ALA A 290 -8.80 28.17 -30.14
C ALA A 290 -9.82 27.02 -30.40
N LYS A 291 -10.28 26.31 -29.37
CA LYS A 291 -11.25 25.21 -29.44
C LYS A 291 -12.62 25.57 -28.88
N HIS A 292 -12.73 26.67 -28.14
CA HIS A 292 -13.93 27.06 -27.40
C HIS A 292 -14.26 28.55 -27.63
N GLU A 293 -15.34 28.80 -28.37
CA GLU A 293 -15.82 30.16 -28.70
C GLU A 293 -16.47 30.89 -27.51
N HIS A 294 -16.85 30.14 -26.48
CA HIS A 294 -17.54 30.64 -25.28
C HIS A 294 -16.75 30.29 -24.02
N GLU A 295 -16.83 31.17 -23.02
CA GLU A 295 -16.35 30.85 -21.66
C GLU A 295 -17.37 29.94 -20.99
N PHE A 296 -16.89 29.00 -20.18
CA PHE A 296 -17.77 28.11 -19.44
C PHE A 296 -17.14 27.67 -18.12
N SER A 297 -17.98 27.23 -17.19
CA SER A 297 -17.55 26.63 -15.92
C SER A 297 -18.08 25.21 -15.79
N PHE A 298 -17.25 24.29 -15.33
CA PHE A 298 -17.71 23.02 -14.80
C PHE A 298 -18.06 23.18 -13.34
N LEU A 299 -19.34 22.99 -13.02
CA LEU A 299 -19.92 23.13 -11.70
C LEU A 299 -20.42 21.76 -11.23
N THR A 300 -20.26 21.51 -9.94
CA THR A 300 -20.86 20.36 -9.28
C THR A 300 -21.73 20.85 -8.14
N TYR A 301 -23.00 20.43 -8.13
CA TYR A 301 -23.92 20.64 -7.02
C TYR A 301 -24.27 19.31 -6.38
N VAL A 302 -24.38 19.31 -5.05
CA VAL A 302 -24.89 18.20 -4.25
C VAL A 302 -26.13 18.68 -3.51
N ARG A 303 -27.14 17.81 -3.39
CA ARG A 303 -28.34 18.11 -2.61
C ARG A 303 -27.98 18.17 -1.12
N LYS A 304 -28.45 19.20 -0.42
CA LYS A 304 -28.27 19.39 1.03
C LYS A 304 -29.04 18.37 1.86
#